data_AF-A0A066VXW2-F1
#
_entry.id   AF-A0A066VXW2-F1
#
_cell.length_a   1.000
_cell.length_b   1.000
_cell.length_c   1.000
_cell.angle_alpha   90.00
_cell.angle_beta   90.00
_cell.angle_gamma   90.00
#
_symmetry.space_group_name_H-M   'P 1'
#
loop_
_entity.id
_entity.type
_entity.pdbx_description
1 polymer ?
#
loop_
_entity_poly.entity_id
_entity_poly.type
_entity_poly.pdbx_seq_one_letter_code
_entity_poly.pdbx_strand_id
1 'polypeptide(L)'
;MTSPSTLLDAFAGFRAELDSHHDRNERLVRFSRDVTAESKKLIFLLQRYNPCADAVRQGGDAETAQSSSGTGRLVHPANRKVLEQAENKADEITRLIIKTAQQERLGPEHAQQSGSSSNDVQTTNDWLPPAVLHVDRYERAFGQGLEEYIEAISFLHYLEHGAILPYSVLQERFRDLSSSGAGTTLLIPPHRYLLGLCDLSGELMRHATNAVGLGTSSTSEPGYVPTAPDAVVASVLSTIRALYAHLETFTPYISRGELNKKQAVTDQSARKIEQLLYSIKVREREYAGGDAGARNEMLRRALLSAAVPSSAAAPSAADDAGRVGGGNKRPRQGGHSGRRDGGGEDVHTNFDSD
;
A
#
# COMPACT_ATOMS: atom_id res chain seq x y z
N MET A 1 32.26 38.58 19.75
CA MET A 1 32.97 37.54 18.98
C MET A 1 32.78 36.22 19.71
N THR A 2 32.07 35.26 19.11
CA THR A 2 31.92 33.90 19.67
C THR A 2 33.30 33.25 19.76
N SER A 3 33.68 32.73 20.94
CA SER A 3 34.97 32.06 21.07
C SER A 3 34.95 30.76 20.23
N PRO A 4 36.11 30.32 19.71
CA PRO A 4 36.22 29.04 19.00
C PRO A 4 35.72 27.86 19.83
N SER A 5 35.86 27.90 21.17
CA SER A 5 35.38 26.85 22.06
C SER A 5 33.85 26.78 22.11
N THR A 6 33.16 27.92 22.20
CA THR A 6 31.69 27.97 22.17
C THR A 6 31.13 27.39 20.87
N LEU A 7 31.82 27.61 19.74
CA LEU A 7 31.42 27.05 18.46
C LEU A 7 31.62 25.52 18.42
N LEU A 8 32.76 25.02 18.92
CA LEU A 8 33.02 23.57 18.98
C LEU A 8 32.04 22.84 19.89
N ASP A 9 31.68 23.42 21.03
CA ASP A 9 30.67 22.87 21.95
C ASP A 9 29.29 22.81 21.27
N ALA A 10 28.92 23.84 20.49
CA ALA A 10 27.69 23.83 19.70
C ALA A 10 27.69 22.72 18.64
N PHE A 11 28.80 22.51 17.93
CA PHE A 11 28.92 21.40 16.96
C PHE A 11 28.87 20.03 17.62
N ALA A 12 29.40 19.89 18.84
CA ALA A 12 29.27 18.65 19.62
C ALA A 12 27.80 18.38 19.96
N GLY A 13 27.04 19.42 20.34
CA GLY A 13 25.59 19.33 20.53
C GLY A 13 24.84 18.90 19.26
N PHE A 14 25.12 19.57 18.12
CA PHE A 14 24.50 19.20 16.83
C PHE A 14 24.83 17.76 16.42
N ARG A 15 26.06 17.31 16.65
CA ARG A 15 26.46 15.92 16.38
C ARG A 15 25.62 14.94 17.21
N ALA A 16 25.50 15.17 18.52
CA ALA A 16 24.72 14.30 19.39
C ALA A 16 23.24 14.23 18.96
N GLU A 17 22.67 15.36 18.54
CA GLU A 17 21.29 15.40 18.00
C GLU A 17 21.15 14.61 16.70
N LEU A 18 22.07 14.80 15.74
CA LEU A 18 22.07 14.08 14.46
C LEU A 18 22.25 12.58 14.67
N ASP A 19 23.18 12.17 15.54
CA ASP A 19 23.41 10.77 15.86
C ASP A 19 22.13 10.14 16.45
N SER A 20 21.49 10.81 17.42
CA SER A 20 20.22 10.35 18.00
C SER A 20 19.08 10.25 16.97
N HIS A 21 19.00 11.22 16.06
CA HIS A 21 18.05 11.23 14.96
C HIS A 21 18.27 10.06 13.99
N HIS A 22 19.52 9.80 13.60
CA HIS A 22 19.87 8.69 12.72
C HIS A 22 19.59 7.34 13.37
N ASP A 23 19.94 7.17 14.64
CA ASP A 23 19.64 5.97 15.40
C ASP A 23 18.14 5.69 15.47
N ARG A 24 17.32 6.72 15.72
CA ARG A 24 15.86 6.62 15.69
C ARG A 24 15.36 6.23 14.30
N ASN A 25 15.85 6.90 13.26
CA ASN A 25 15.46 6.63 11.89
C ASN A 25 15.73 5.16 11.51
N GLU A 26 16.90 4.63 11.88
CA GLU A 26 17.22 3.22 11.63
C GLU A 26 16.31 2.24 12.37
N ARG A 27 15.96 2.54 13.63
CA ARG A 27 15.00 1.71 14.39
C ARG A 27 13.64 1.70 13.71
N LEU A 28 13.16 2.86 13.24
CA LEU A 28 11.89 2.97 12.52
C LEU A 28 11.93 2.25 11.17
N VAL A 29 13.05 2.30 10.43
CA VAL A 29 13.22 1.53 9.19
C VAL A 29 13.16 0.03 9.44
N ARG A 30 13.81 -0.48 10.51
CA ARG A 30 13.72 -1.90 10.88
C ARG A 30 12.29 -2.30 11.21
N PHE A 31 11.63 -1.51 12.05
CA PHE A 31 10.22 -1.71 12.37
C PHE A 31 9.31 -1.69 11.12
N SER A 32 9.55 -0.77 10.19
CA SER A 32 8.80 -0.70 8.92
C SER A 32 8.85 -2.01 8.15
N ARG A 33 10.03 -2.65 8.12
CA ARG A 33 10.23 -3.93 7.43
C ARG A 33 9.48 -5.06 8.13
N ASP A 34 9.46 -5.06 9.46
CA ASP A 34 8.72 -6.04 10.25
C ASP A 34 7.20 -5.91 10.01
N VAL A 35 6.66 -4.68 10.07
CA VAL A 35 5.25 -4.41 9.75
C VAL A 35 4.91 -4.83 8.32
N THR A 36 5.78 -4.53 7.36
CA THR A 36 5.61 -4.97 5.96
C THR A 36 5.52 -6.49 5.87
N ALA A 37 6.45 -7.19 6.53
CA ALA A 37 6.49 -8.65 6.51
C ALA A 37 5.24 -9.28 7.14
N GLU A 38 4.78 -8.76 8.27
CA GLU A 38 3.56 -9.25 8.92
C GLU A 38 2.29 -8.91 8.12
N SER A 39 2.23 -7.73 7.50
CA SER A 39 1.10 -7.31 6.67
C SER A 39 0.99 -8.18 5.41
N LYS A 40 2.11 -8.55 4.78
CA LYS A 40 2.13 -9.54 3.69
C LYS A 40 1.59 -10.90 4.11
N LYS A 41 1.97 -11.37 5.31
CA LYS A 41 1.43 -12.63 5.85
C LYS A 41 -0.09 -12.55 6.04
N LEU A 42 -0.59 -11.40 6.50
CA LEU A 42 -2.03 -11.14 6.59
C LEU A 42 -2.69 -11.16 5.20
N ILE A 43 -2.14 -10.48 4.20
CA ILE A 43 -2.64 -10.52 2.81
C ILE A 43 -2.68 -11.95 2.28
N PHE A 44 -1.62 -12.73 2.43
CA PHE A 44 -1.58 -14.13 2.00
C PHE A 44 -2.60 -15.02 2.73
N LEU A 45 -2.90 -14.73 4.00
CA LEU A 45 -3.97 -15.39 4.74
C LEU A 45 -5.35 -15.05 4.14
N LEU A 46 -5.60 -13.77 3.87
CA LEU A 46 -6.85 -13.28 3.26
C LEU A 46 -7.04 -13.82 1.84
N GLN A 47 -5.98 -14.03 1.06
CA GLN A 47 -6.07 -14.63 -0.27
C GLN A 47 -6.60 -16.08 -0.27
N ARG A 48 -6.64 -16.76 0.89
CA ARG A 48 -7.26 -18.10 1.05
C ARG A 48 -8.79 -18.05 1.11
N TYR A 49 -9.35 -16.86 1.25
CA TYR A 49 -10.78 -16.62 1.25
C TYR A 49 -11.40 -17.07 -0.09
N ASN A 50 -12.45 -17.91 -0.02
CA ASN A 50 -13.17 -18.36 -1.21
C ASN A 50 -14.46 -17.54 -1.40
N PRO A 51 -14.48 -16.52 -2.28
CA PRO A 51 -15.66 -15.68 -2.45
C PRO A 51 -16.88 -16.40 -3.02
N CYS A 52 -16.69 -17.50 -3.74
CA CYS A 52 -17.78 -18.28 -4.33
C CYS A 52 -18.41 -19.27 -3.35
N ALA A 53 -17.85 -19.42 -2.14
CA ALA A 53 -18.41 -20.27 -1.08
C ALA A 53 -19.48 -19.55 -0.23
N ASP A 54 -19.41 -18.22 -0.18
CA ASP A 54 -20.42 -17.41 0.46
C ASP A 54 -21.72 -17.42 -0.34
N ALA A 55 -22.85 -17.29 0.35
CA ALA A 55 -24.15 -17.34 -0.28
C ALA A 55 -24.97 -16.08 0.02
N VAL A 56 -25.87 -15.72 -0.89
CA VAL A 56 -26.82 -14.61 -0.71
C VAL A 56 -28.22 -15.20 -0.59
N ARG A 57 -29.04 -14.61 0.28
CA ARG A 57 -30.43 -15.05 0.48
C ARG A 57 -31.22 -14.91 -0.83
N GLN A 58 -31.91 -15.97 -1.24
CA GLN A 58 -32.91 -15.91 -2.32
C GLN A 58 -34.02 -14.97 -1.89
N GLY A 59 -34.35 -14.00 -2.74
CA GLY A 59 -35.34 -12.97 -2.44
C GLY A 59 -36.66 -13.54 -1.92
N GLY A 60 -37.05 -13.11 -0.72
CA GLY A 60 -38.46 -12.92 -0.39
C GLY A 60 -38.88 -11.53 -0.90
N ASP A 61 -40.14 -11.39 -1.25
CA ASP A 61 -40.72 -10.25 -1.99
C ASP A 61 -40.18 -8.86 -1.57
N ALA A 62 -40.00 -8.01 -2.58
CA ALA A 62 -39.30 -6.72 -2.52
C ALA A 62 -39.90 -5.64 -1.58
N GLU A 63 -40.92 -5.96 -0.78
CA GLU A 63 -41.65 -4.98 0.04
C GLU A 63 -41.17 -4.86 1.50
N THR A 64 -40.33 -5.77 2.02
CA THR A 64 -39.94 -5.76 3.46
C THR A 64 -38.49 -5.33 3.72
N ALA A 65 -37.79 -4.76 2.73
CA ALA A 65 -36.35 -4.53 2.78
C ALA A 65 -35.88 -3.24 3.48
N GLN A 66 -36.75 -2.48 4.16
CA GLN A 66 -36.37 -1.21 4.79
C GLN A 66 -35.87 -1.32 6.25
N SER A 67 -35.82 -2.51 6.86
CA SER A 67 -35.54 -2.62 8.31
C SER A 67 -34.44 -3.61 8.73
N SER A 68 -33.68 -4.23 7.83
CA SER A 68 -32.55 -5.10 8.21
C SER A 68 -31.23 -4.59 7.66
N SER A 69 -30.42 -3.95 8.51
CA SER A 69 -29.06 -3.45 8.22
C SER A 69 -28.01 -4.55 8.01
N GLY A 70 -28.41 -5.83 8.02
CA GLY A 70 -27.54 -6.94 7.67
C GLY A 70 -27.55 -7.14 6.16
N THR A 71 -26.41 -6.93 5.50
CA THR A 71 -26.17 -7.47 4.16
C THR A 71 -26.67 -8.92 4.16
N GLY A 72 -27.65 -9.28 3.32
CA GLY A 72 -28.29 -10.61 3.28
C GLY A 72 -27.36 -11.75 2.81
N ARG A 73 -26.09 -11.67 3.19
CA ARG A 73 -24.95 -12.51 2.85
C ARG A 73 -24.67 -13.45 4.01
N LEU A 74 -24.64 -14.73 3.71
CA LEU A 74 -24.22 -15.80 4.59
C LEU A 74 -22.75 -16.13 4.31
N VAL A 75 -21.89 -15.81 5.28
CA VAL A 75 -20.46 -16.12 5.20
C VAL A 75 -20.24 -17.60 5.51
N HIS A 76 -19.55 -18.30 4.61
CA HIS A 76 -19.25 -19.72 4.75
C HIS A 76 -18.39 -20.00 6.00
N PRO A 77 -18.59 -21.10 6.74
CA PRO A 77 -17.82 -21.39 7.97
C PRO A 77 -16.31 -21.40 7.79
N ALA A 78 -15.82 -21.88 6.63
CA ALA A 78 -14.38 -21.84 6.32
C ALA A 78 -13.85 -20.41 6.14
N ASN A 79 -14.63 -19.56 5.47
CA ASN A 79 -14.30 -18.15 5.29
C ASN A 79 -14.34 -17.40 6.61
N ARG A 80 -15.31 -17.70 7.49
CA ARG A 80 -15.36 -17.13 8.84
C ARG A 80 -14.09 -17.42 9.65
N LYS A 81 -13.58 -18.65 9.60
CA LYS A 81 -12.30 -19.00 10.25
C LYS A 81 -11.12 -18.21 9.70
N VAL A 82 -11.08 -17.98 8.37
CA VAL A 82 -10.03 -17.16 7.75
C VAL A 82 -10.13 -15.71 8.24
N LEU A 83 -11.33 -15.13 8.29
CA LEU A 83 -11.55 -13.78 8.78
C LEU A 83 -11.20 -13.63 10.27
N GLU A 84 -11.59 -14.58 11.12
CA GLU A 84 -11.22 -14.59 12.55
C GLU A 84 -9.70 -14.66 12.75
N GLN A 85 -9.00 -15.51 11.98
CA GLN A 85 -7.53 -15.58 12.04
C GLN A 85 -6.89 -14.28 11.54
N ALA A 86 -7.45 -13.68 10.50
CA ALA A 86 -6.97 -12.44 9.92
C ALA A 86 -7.15 -11.24 10.86
N GLU A 87 -8.29 -11.11 11.53
CA GLU A 87 -8.54 -10.04 12.51
C GLU A 87 -7.58 -10.15 13.70
N ASN A 88 -7.37 -11.36 14.23
CA ASN A 88 -6.37 -11.57 15.28
C ASN A 88 -4.97 -11.13 14.83
N LYS A 89 -4.61 -11.41 13.57
CA LYS A 89 -3.32 -11.02 13.00
C LYS A 89 -3.22 -9.51 12.78
N ALA A 90 -4.30 -8.88 12.31
CA ALA A 90 -4.38 -7.43 12.17
C ALA A 90 -4.22 -6.73 13.53
N ASP A 91 -4.83 -7.27 14.58
CA ASP A 91 -4.69 -6.79 15.95
C ASP A 91 -3.24 -6.93 16.47
N GLU A 92 -2.56 -8.04 16.19
CA GLU A 92 -1.13 -8.19 16.51
C GLU A 92 -0.27 -7.11 15.85
N ILE A 93 -0.49 -6.86 14.56
CA ILE A 93 0.23 -5.83 13.80
C ILE A 93 -0.10 -4.43 14.36
N THR A 94 -1.37 -4.16 14.66
CA THR A 94 -1.82 -2.90 15.27
C THR A 94 -1.12 -2.67 16.60
N ARG A 95 -1.07 -3.68 17.48
CA ARG A 95 -0.37 -3.59 18.78
C ARG A 95 1.12 -3.36 18.61
N LEU A 96 1.75 -3.98 17.62
CA LEU A 96 3.15 -3.75 17.29
C LEU A 96 3.38 -2.29 16.88
N ILE A 97 2.53 -1.74 16.01
CA ILE A 97 2.61 -0.34 15.58
C ILE A 97 2.39 0.63 16.74
N ILE A 98 1.36 0.42 17.55
CA ILE A 98 1.06 1.23 18.75
C ILE A 98 2.25 1.23 19.70
N LYS A 99 2.80 0.05 20.01
CA LYS A 99 3.94 -0.08 20.92
C LYS A 99 5.15 0.70 20.41
N THR A 100 5.47 0.59 19.12
CA THR A 100 6.60 1.33 18.54
C THR A 100 6.33 2.83 18.48
N ALA A 101 5.10 3.24 18.15
CA ALA A 101 4.70 4.65 18.16
C ALA A 101 4.86 5.29 19.54
N GLN A 102 4.52 4.57 20.61
CA GLN A 102 4.74 5.02 21.99
C GLN A 102 6.23 5.09 22.33
N GLN A 103 7.00 4.05 21.99
CA GLN A 103 8.44 3.99 22.27
C GLN A 103 9.23 5.12 21.57
N GLU A 104 8.86 5.45 20.34
CA GLU A 104 9.55 6.47 19.54
C GLU A 104 8.88 7.86 19.62
N ARG A 105 7.84 8.01 20.44
CA ARG A 105 7.08 9.24 20.66
C ARG A 105 6.51 9.83 19.36
N LEU A 106 5.83 8.99 18.59
CA LEU A 106 5.13 9.35 17.36
C LEU A 106 3.66 9.76 17.61
N GLY A 107 3.11 9.57 18.81
CA GLY A 107 1.73 9.99 19.11
C GLY A 107 1.64 11.46 19.51
N PRO A 108 0.58 12.21 19.16
CA PRO A 108 0.39 13.59 19.62
C PRO A 108 0.48 13.65 21.16
N GLU A 109 1.39 14.46 21.70
CA GLU A 109 1.45 14.66 23.15
C GLU A 109 0.13 15.30 23.59
N HIS A 110 -0.52 14.72 24.61
CA HIS A 110 -1.44 15.49 25.41
C HIS A 110 -0.61 16.60 26.04
N ALA A 111 -0.81 17.84 25.59
CA ALA A 111 -0.41 19.01 26.34
C ALA A 111 -1.10 18.91 27.71
N GLN A 112 -0.44 18.26 28.67
CA GLN A 112 -0.75 18.49 30.07
C GLN A 112 -0.51 19.97 30.23
N GLN A 113 -1.60 20.69 30.53
CA GLN A 113 -1.54 22.06 30.99
C GLN A 113 -0.44 22.13 32.04
N SER A 114 0.62 22.86 31.72
CA SER A 114 1.68 23.25 32.64
C SER A 114 1.06 24.17 33.69
N GLY A 115 0.33 23.57 34.62
CA GLY A 115 0.03 24.13 35.92
C GLY A 115 1.31 24.11 36.76
N SER A 116 1.66 25.28 37.24
CA SER A 116 2.93 25.65 37.88
C SER A 116 3.49 24.70 38.96
N SER A 117 4.81 24.82 39.12
CA SER A 117 5.61 24.71 40.36
C SER A 117 6.35 23.39 40.59
N SER A 118 7.64 23.35 40.25
CA SER A 118 8.75 23.26 41.23
C SER A 118 10.13 23.29 40.56
N ASN A 119 11.08 23.91 41.27
CA ASN A 119 12.45 24.28 40.88
C ASN A 119 13.42 23.09 40.73
N ASP A 120 13.19 22.18 39.79
CA ASP A 120 14.24 21.23 39.38
C ASP A 120 14.71 21.56 37.96
N VAL A 121 15.90 22.17 37.86
CA VAL A 121 16.67 22.26 36.61
C VAL A 121 17.26 20.87 36.35
N GLN A 122 16.40 19.91 36.04
CA GLN A 122 16.78 18.74 35.26
C GLN A 122 16.76 19.22 33.82
N THR A 123 17.88 19.09 33.11
CA THR A 123 17.99 19.37 31.67
C THR A 123 17.06 18.42 30.90
N THR A 124 15.78 18.75 30.84
CA THR A 124 14.86 18.23 29.83
C THR A 124 15.30 18.83 28.51
N ASN A 125 15.52 17.99 27.51
CA ASN A 125 15.82 18.42 26.15
C ASN A 125 14.58 19.15 25.57
N ASP A 126 14.42 20.42 25.93
CA ASP A 126 13.32 21.33 25.54
C ASP A 126 13.30 21.67 24.04
N TRP A 127 14.21 21.09 23.24
CA TRP A 127 14.29 21.28 21.80
C TRP A 127 13.58 20.19 20.98
N LEU A 128 12.99 19.16 21.60
CA LEU A 128 12.21 18.18 20.85
C LEU A 128 10.91 18.84 20.33
N PRO A 129 10.70 18.89 19.00
CA PRO A 129 9.46 19.44 18.45
C PRO A 129 8.25 18.58 18.86
N PRO A 130 7.03 19.16 18.91
CA PRO A 130 5.80 18.43 19.23
C PRO A 130 5.69 17.12 18.45
N ALA A 131 5.12 16.08 19.05
CA ALA A 131 5.11 14.75 18.45
C ALA A 131 4.41 14.63 17.08
N VAL A 132 3.49 15.54 16.74
CA VAL A 132 2.95 15.65 15.37
C VAL A 132 4.07 15.91 14.35
N LEU A 133 5.04 16.76 14.69
CA LEU A 133 6.21 17.01 13.86
C LEU A 133 7.17 15.82 13.87
N HIS A 134 7.17 14.95 14.89
CA HIS A 134 7.93 13.71 14.87
C HIS A 134 7.36 12.69 13.89
N VAL A 135 6.02 12.54 13.81
CA VAL A 135 5.39 11.72 12.77
C VAL A 135 5.83 12.20 11.39
N ASP A 136 5.69 13.49 11.11
CA ASP A 136 6.03 14.05 9.80
C ASP A 136 7.52 13.97 9.48
N ARG A 137 8.40 14.17 10.49
CA ARG A 137 9.86 14.09 10.31
C ARG A 137 10.33 12.69 9.97
N TYR A 138 9.78 11.67 10.62
CA TYR A 138 10.19 10.27 10.44
C TYR A 138 9.25 9.48 9.52
N GLU A 139 8.22 10.11 8.98
CA GLU A 139 7.19 9.54 8.11
C GLU A 139 7.79 8.59 7.07
N ARG A 140 8.82 9.05 6.36
CA ARG A 140 9.52 8.28 5.33
C ARG A 140 10.19 6.99 5.81
N ALA A 141 10.56 6.92 7.09
CA ALA A 141 11.23 5.76 7.66
C ALA A 141 10.28 4.57 7.82
N PHE A 142 9.00 4.83 8.11
CA PHE A 142 8.00 3.80 8.40
C PHE A 142 6.78 3.80 7.48
N GLY A 143 6.66 4.79 6.60
CA GLY A 143 5.51 5.00 5.72
C GLY A 143 5.22 3.82 4.79
N GLN A 144 6.25 3.14 4.28
CA GLN A 144 6.06 1.93 3.46
C GLN A 144 5.41 0.79 4.27
N GLY A 145 5.84 0.59 5.52
CA GLY A 145 5.22 -0.40 6.40
C GLY A 145 3.76 -0.07 6.70
N LEU A 146 3.44 1.22 6.89
CA LEU A 146 2.06 1.66 7.04
C LEU A 146 1.23 1.44 5.78
N GLU A 147 1.75 1.73 4.59
CA GLU A 147 1.03 1.48 3.33
C GLU A 147 0.63 0.01 3.19
N GLU A 148 1.58 -0.91 3.41
CA GLU A 148 1.31 -2.35 3.33
C GLU A 148 0.32 -2.82 4.41
N TYR A 149 0.40 -2.26 5.62
CA TYR A 149 -0.59 -2.52 6.67
C TYR A 149 -1.98 -2.02 6.26
N ILE A 150 -2.07 -0.82 5.68
CA ILE A 150 -3.32 -0.22 5.21
C ILE A 150 -3.92 -1.04 4.08
N GLU A 151 -3.11 -1.51 3.14
CA GLU A 151 -3.52 -2.45 2.11
C GLU A 151 -4.15 -3.72 2.74
N ALA A 152 -3.45 -4.35 3.68
CA ALA A 152 -3.89 -5.58 4.32
C ALA A 152 -5.20 -5.41 5.11
N ILE A 153 -5.30 -4.37 5.95
CA ILE A 153 -6.50 -4.11 6.76
C ILE A 153 -7.68 -3.65 5.91
N SER A 154 -7.42 -2.93 4.81
CA SER A 154 -8.48 -2.56 3.85
C SER A 154 -8.97 -3.77 3.08
N PHE A 155 -8.09 -4.74 2.77
CA PHE A 155 -8.51 -5.99 2.14
C PHE A 155 -9.39 -6.83 3.08
N LEU A 156 -9.01 -6.93 4.36
CA LEU A 156 -9.85 -7.57 5.39
C LEU A 156 -11.23 -6.89 5.46
N HIS A 157 -11.25 -5.57 5.60
CA HIS A 157 -12.50 -4.81 5.69
C HIS A 157 -13.39 -5.02 4.45
N TYR A 158 -12.80 -5.05 3.25
CA TYR A 158 -13.52 -5.35 2.01
C TYR A 158 -14.13 -6.74 2.01
N LEU A 159 -13.39 -7.77 2.47
CA LEU A 159 -13.91 -9.15 2.49
C LEU A 159 -15.07 -9.33 3.49
N GLU A 160 -15.09 -8.55 4.57
CA GLU A 160 -16.17 -8.55 5.56
C GLU A 160 -17.38 -7.76 5.09
N HIS A 161 -17.17 -6.53 4.60
CA HIS A 161 -18.24 -5.54 4.41
C HIS A 161 -18.58 -5.27 2.94
N GLY A 162 -17.73 -5.70 2.00
CA GLY A 162 -17.86 -5.36 0.58
C GLY A 162 -17.62 -3.88 0.27
N ALA A 163 -16.90 -3.16 1.14
CA ALA A 163 -16.66 -1.73 1.03
C ALA A 163 -15.19 -1.37 1.31
N ILE A 164 -14.76 -0.18 0.87
CA ILE A 164 -13.44 0.35 1.18
C ILE A 164 -13.41 0.82 2.65
N LEU A 165 -12.35 0.49 3.36
CA LEU A 165 -12.15 0.88 4.76
C LEU A 165 -12.13 2.41 4.90
N PRO A 166 -13.07 3.02 5.64
CA PRO A 166 -13.05 4.46 5.86
C PRO A 166 -11.86 4.88 6.74
N TYR A 167 -11.28 6.05 6.45
CA TYR A 167 -10.14 6.58 7.23
C TYR A 167 -10.43 6.68 8.73
N SER A 168 -11.65 7.09 9.12
CA SER A 168 -12.04 7.17 10.53
C SER A 168 -12.01 5.83 11.24
N VAL A 169 -12.45 4.75 10.57
CA VAL A 169 -12.43 3.38 11.10
C VAL A 169 -10.99 2.89 11.25
N LEU A 170 -10.12 3.20 10.29
CA LEU A 170 -8.69 2.92 10.41
C LEU A 170 -8.07 3.67 11.59
N GLN A 171 -8.35 4.98 11.71
CA GLN A 171 -7.78 5.84 12.74
C GLN A 171 -8.21 5.40 14.15
N GLU A 172 -9.40 4.83 14.29
CA GLU A 172 -9.91 4.30 15.57
C GLU A 172 -9.03 3.17 16.12
N ARG A 173 -8.42 2.36 15.24
CA ARG A 173 -7.51 1.28 15.66
C ARG A 173 -6.26 1.79 16.38
N PHE A 174 -5.94 3.07 16.27
CA PHE A 174 -4.78 3.70 16.90
C PHE A 174 -5.17 4.66 18.04
N ARG A 175 -6.42 4.61 18.53
CA ARG A 175 -6.83 5.35 19.72
C ARG A 175 -6.25 4.69 20.97
N ASP A 176 -5.79 5.49 21.91
CA ASP A 176 -5.39 5.04 23.24
C ASP A 176 -6.65 4.73 24.06
N LEU A 177 -6.85 3.45 24.39
CA LEU A 177 -7.92 2.97 25.25
C LEU A 177 -7.51 2.91 26.73
N SER A 178 -6.23 3.11 27.03
CA SER A 178 -5.65 2.93 28.38
C SER A 178 -5.67 4.21 29.22
N SER A 179 -5.82 5.37 28.58
CA SER A 179 -5.96 6.66 29.25
C SER A 179 -7.45 7.05 29.35
N SER A 180 -7.92 7.47 30.52
CA SER A 180 -9.29 7.98 30.74
C SER A 180 -9.65 9.25 29.94
N GLY A 181 -8.77 9.69 29.02
CA GLY A 181 -9.01 10.71 28.02
C GLY A 181 -8.72 10.14 26.64
N ALA A 182 -9.55 10.49 25.66
CA ALA A 182 -9.50 10.00 24.28
C ALA A 182 -8.22 10.42 23.51
N GLY A 183 -7.07 9.89 23.91
CA GLY A 183 -5.77 10.13 23.26
C GLY A 183 -5.63 9.34 21.97
N THR A 184 -4.93 9.89 20.99
CA THR A 184 -4.55 9.15 19.77
C THR A 184 -3.09 8.72 19.92
N THR A 185 -2.81 7.43 19.74
CA THR A 185 -1.43 6.89 19.89
C THR A 185 -0.59 7.11 18.64
N LEU A 186 -1.22 7.13 17.47
CA LEU A 186 -0.58 7.44 16.19
C LEU A 186 -1.60 8.08 15.25
N LEU A 187 -1.27 9.24 14.71
CA LEU A 187 -2.05 9.83 13.62
C LEU A 187 -1.57 9.22 12.30
N ILE A 188 -2.49 8.65 11.53
CA ILE A 188 -2.14 8.03 10.25
C ILE A 188 -2.03 9.15 9.19
N PRO A 189 -0.88 9.34 8.54
CA PRO A 189 -0.77 10.38 7.51
C PRO A 189 -1.77 10.11 6.37
N PRO A 190 -2.65 11.06 6.00
CA PRO A 190 -3.68 10.83 4.99
C PRO A 190 -3.12 10.37 3.64
N HIS A 191 -1.94 10.85 3.24
CA HIS A 191 -1.31 10.42 1.99
C HIS A 191 -0.91 8.94 2.01
N ARG A 192 -0.47 8.39 3.16
CA ARG A 192 -0.16 6.96 3.29
C ARG A 192 -1.40 6.09 3.22
N TYR A 193 -2.51 6.57 3.79
CA TYR A 193 -3.79 5.90 3.61
C TYR A 193 -4.18 5.79 2.14
N LEU A 194 -4.10 6.89 1.40
CA LEU A 194 -4.46 6.91 -0.03
C LEU A 194 -3.50 6.05 -0.88
N LEU A 195 -2.20 6.06 -0.57
CA LEU A 195 -1.22 5.22 -1.27
C LEU A 195 -1.40 3.72 -0.97
N GLY A 196 -1.76 3.34 0.25
CA GLY A 196 -2.09 1.95 0.60
C GLY A 196 -3.38 1.47 -0.05
N LEU A 197 -4.38 2.35 -0.18
CA LEU A 197 -5.60 2.02 -0.93
C LEU A 197 -5.32 1.77 -2.42
N CYS A 198 -4.37 2.47 -3.05
CA CYS A 198 -4.01 2.15 -4.43
C CYS A 198 -3.48 0.72 -4.58
N ASP A 199 -2.66 0.24 -3.65
CA ASP A 199 -2.06 -1.09 -3.71
C ASP A 199 -3.11 -2.19 -3.53
N LEU A 200 -4.14 -1.94 -2.70
CA LEU A 200 -5.31 -2.82 -2.54
C LEU A 200 -5.95 -3.22 -3.88
N SER A 201 -5.89 -2.36 -4.92
CA SER A 201 -6.44 -2.70 -6.24
C SER A 201 -5.83 -3.96 -6.86
N GLY A 202 -4.54 -4.23 -6.59
CA GLY A 202 -3.86 -5.45 -7.00
C GLY A 202 -4.39 -6.69 -6.28
N GLU A 203 -4.65 -6.58 -4.98
CA GLU A 203 -5.20 -7.67 -4.17
C GLU A 203 -6.66 -7.96 -4.50
N LEU A 204 -7.47 -6.93 -4.76
CA LEU A 204 -8.82 -7.10 -5.29
C LEU A 204 -8.84 -7.78 -6.65
N MET A 205 -7.89 -7.43 -7.54
CA MET A 205 -7.75 -8.10 -8.84
C MET A 205 -7.41 -9.60 -8.66
N ARG A 206 -6.49 -9.94 -7.75
CA ARG A 206 -6.17 -11.34 -7.41
C ARG A 206 -7.39 -12.06 -6.86
N HIS A 207 -8.15 -11.42 -5.97
CA HIS A 207 -9.37 -11.97 -5.40
C HIS A 207 -10.42 -12.32 -6.47
N ALA A 208 -10.67 -11.42 -7.43
CA ALA A 208 -11.55 -11.69 -8.56
C ALA A 208 -11.06 -12.85 -9.45
N THR A 209 -9.75 -12.91 -9.71
CA THR A 209 -9.15 -14.00 -10.50
C THR A 209 -9.29 -15.35 -9.79
N ASN A 210 -9.10 -15.37 -8.47
CA ASN A 210 -9.28 -16.57 -7.66
C ASN A 210 -10.74 -17.05 -7.66
N ALA A 211 -11.71 -16.14 -7.58
CA ALA A 211 -13.14 -16.47 -7.66
C ALA A 211 -13.48 -17.25 -8.94
N VAL A 212 -12.95 -16.76 -10.05
CA VAL A 212 -13.09 -17.38 -11.37
C VAL A 212 -12.41 -18.76 -11.43
N GLY A 213 -11.19 -18.87 -10.91
CA GLY A 213 -10.44 -20.13 -10.89
C GLY A 213 -11.12 -21.22 -10.05
N LEU A 214 -11.83 -20.83 -8.99
CA LEU A 214 -12.55 -21.74 -8.10
C LEU A 214 -13.92 -22.15 -8.67
N GLY A 215 -14.61 -21.25 -9.38
CA GLY A 215 -15.96 -21.47 -9.89
C GLY A 215 -17.04 -21.43 -8.81
N THR A 216 -18.28 -21.68 -9.18
CA THR A 216 -19.42 -21.65 -8.24
C THR A 216 -19.36 -22.85 -7.29
N SER A 217 -19.39 -22.59 -5.98
CA SER A 217 -19.52 -23.67 -4.98
C SER A 217 -20.98 -24.11 -4.86
N SER A 218 -21.24 -25.34 -4.41
CA SER A 218 -22.60 -25.76 -4.02
C SER A 218 -22.85 -25.41 -2.55
N THR A 219 -24.00 -24.83 -2.21
CA THR A 219 -24.45 -24.71 -0.82
C THR A 219 -25.66 -25.60 -0.60
N SER A 220 -25.73 -26.24 0.58
CA SER A 220 -26.88 -27.06 1.00
C SER A 220 -27.93 -26.27 1.77
N GLU A 221 -27.65 -25.00 2.10
CA GLU A 221 -28.51 -24.14 2.90
C GLU A 221 -29.77 -23.72 2.11
N PRO A 222 -30.99 -24.08 2.58
CA PRO A 222 -32.23 -23.69 1.92
C PRO A 222 -32.41 -22.18 1.88
N GLY A 223 -32.85 -21.65 0.73
CA GLY A 223 -33.09 -20.21 0.56
C GLY A 223 -31.82 -19.37 0.41
N TYR A 224 -30.66 -20.00 0.17
CA TYR A 224 -29.40 -19.33 -0.12
C TYR A 224 -28.81 -19.82 -1.44
N VAL A 225 -28.28 -18.88 -2.24
CA VAL A 225 -27.60 -19.19 -3.51
C VAL A 225 -26.13 -18.79 -3.39
N PRO A 226 -25.19 -19.69 -3.72
CA PRO A 226 -23.77 -19.40 -3.77
C PRO A 226 -23.47 -18.19 -4.66
N THR A 227 -22.51 -17.38 -4.26
CA THR A 227 -22.10 -16.21 -5.03
C THR A 227 -21.43 -16.67 -6.32
N ALA A 228 -21.99 -16.26 -7.46
CA ALA A 228 -21.45 -16.61 -8.75
C ALA A 228 -20.14 -15.84 -9.03
N PRO A 229 -19.16 -16.45 -9.72
CA PRO A 229 -17.88 -15.79 -9.99
C PRO A 229 -18.01 -14.46 -10.73
N ASP A 230 -18.97 -14.34 -11.66
CA ASP A 230 -19.22 -13.11 -12.41
C ASP A 230 -19.71 -11.97 -11.51
N ALA A 231 -20.52 -12.27 -10.49
CA ALA A 231 -20.95 -11.30 -9.48
C ALA A 231 -19.78 -10.81 -8.62
N VAL A 232 -18.84 -11.71 -8.25
CA VAL A 232 -17.62 -11.32 -7.53
C VAL A 232 -16.75 -10.39 -8.38
N VAL A 233 -16.50 -10.76 -9.64
CA VAL A 233 -15.71 -9.96 -10.58
C VAL A 233 -16.36 -8.59 -10.82
N ALA A 234 -17.68 -8.54 -10.98
CA ALA A 234 -18.41 -7.29 -11.16
C ALA A 234 -18.34 -6.38 -9.91
N SER A 235 -18.47 -6.95 -8.71
CA SER A 235 -18.31 -6.21 -7.46
C SER A 235 -16.91 -5.62 -7.30
N VAL A 236 -15.88 -6.42 -7.60
CA VAL A 236 -14.48 -5.97 -7.60
C VAL A 236 -14.26 -4.85 -8.62
N LEU A 237 -14.76 -5.00 -9.85
CA LEU A 237 -14.62 -3.98 -10.89
C LEU A 237 -15.27 -2.65 -10.48
N SER A 238 -16.48 -2.72 -9.92
CA SER A 238 -17.20 -1.56 -9.40
C SER A 238 -16.39 -0.85 -8.32
N THR A 239 -15.82 -1.62 -7.39
CA THR A 239 -15.00 -1.11 -6.29
C THR A 239 -13.71 -0.45 -6.79
N ILE A 240 -12.97 -1.10 -7.69
CA ILE A 240 -11.72 -0.54 -8.25
C ILE A 240 -12.01 0.73 -9.05
N ARG A 241 -13.10 0.76 -9.84
CA ARG A 241 -13.50 1.96 -10.59
C ARG A 241 -13.87 3.12 -9.67
N ALA A 242 -14.65 2.85 -8.63
CA ALA A 242 -15.00 3.85 -7.63
C ALA A 242 -13.73 4.37 -6.94
N LEU A 243 -12.82 3.47 -6.55
CA LEU A 243 -11.57 3.86 -5.92
C LEU A 243 -10.71 4.74 -6.83
N TYR A 244 -10.50 4.34 -8.09
CA TYR A 244 -9.77 5.12 -9.08
C TYR A 244 -10.39 6.52 -9.25
N ALA A 245 -11.70 6.60 -9.48
CA ALA A 245 -12.39 7.86 -9.70
C ALA A 245 -12.25 8.84 -8.51
N HIS A 246 -12.34 8.35 -7.28
CA HIS A 246 -12.18 9.21 -6.09
C HIS A 246 -10.71 9.63 -5.91
N LEU A 247 -9.76 8.71 -6.07
CA LEU A 247 -8.34 8.99 -5.86
C LEU A 247 -7.74 9.90 -6.93
N GLU A 248 -8.23 9.84 -8.17
CA GLU A 248 -7.72 10.65 -9.27
C GLU A 248 -7.85 12.16 -9.00
N THR A 249 -8.87 12.58 -8.24
CA THR A 249 -9.05 13.98 -7.83
C THR A 249 -7.91 14.50 -6.95
N PHE A 250 -7.18 13.60 -6.27
CA PHE A 250 -6.07 13.93 -5.39
C PHE A 250 -4.70 13.80 -6.05
N THR A 251 -4.61 13.24 -7.25
CA THR A 251 -3.35 12.98 -7.98
C THR A 251 -2.41 14.19 -8.05
N PRO A 252 -2.88 15.43 -8.31
CA PRO A 252 -2.00 16.61 -8.36
C PRO A 252 -1.42 17.03 -7.00
N TYR A 253 -2.08 16.64 -5.90
CA TYR A 253 -1.78 17.16 -4.56
C TYR A 253 -0.91 16.22 -3.72
N ILE A 254 -0.81 14.95 -4.11
CA ILE A 254 -0.17 13.91 -3.28
C ILE A 254 1.21 13.53 -3.82
N SER A 255 2.19 13.68 -2.92
CA SER A 255 3.55 13.15 -2.99
C SER A 255 4.21 13.15 -4.37
N ARG A 256 4.63 14.31 -4.89
CA ARG A 256 5.61 14.44 -6.01
C ARG A 256 5.45 13.41 -7.16
N GLY A 257 4.21 13.04 -7.52
CA GLY A 257 3.90 12.06 -8.57
C GLY A 257 3.84 10.57 -8.17
N GLU A 258 4.00 10.21 -6.90
CA GLU A 258 3.83 8.84 -6.39
C GLU A 258 2.40 8.34 -6.61
N LEU A 259 1.40 9.17 -6.26
CA LEU A 259 0.00 8.80 -6.47
C LEU A 259 -0.31 8.62 -7.97
N ASN A 260 0.26 9.44 -8.84
CA ASN A 260 0.10 9.29 -10.29
C ASN A 260 0.61 7.93 -10.79
N LYS A 261 1.80 7.51 -10.33
CA LYS A 261 2.35 6.19 -10.66
C LYS A 261 1.46 5.06 -10.13
N LYS A 262 0.95 5.18 -8.91
CA LYS A 262 0.05 4.20 -8.31
C LYS A 262 -1.29 4.11 -9.05
N GLN A 263 -1.89 5.26 -9.42
CA GLN A 263 -3.12 5.31 -10.20
C GLN A 263 -2.95 4.69 -11.60
N ALA A 264 -1.78 4.82 -12.23
CA ALA A 264 -1.50 4.12 -13.49
C ALA A 264 -1.56 2.59 -13.34
N VAL A 265 -1.09 2.05 -12.21
CA VAL A 265 -1.20 0.62 -11.90
C VAL A 265 -2.65 0.24 -11.57
N THR A 266 -3.38 1.09 -10.84
CA THR A 266 -4.81 0.89 -10.55
C THR A 266 -5.65 0.84 -11.84
N ASP A 267 -5.41 1.73 -12.81
CA ASP A 267 -6.06 1.71 -14.13
C ASP A 267 -5.75 0.41 -14.87
N GLN A 268 -4.50 -0.06 -14.84
CA GLN A 268 -4.13 -1.34 -15.44
C GLN A 268 -4.88 -2.52 -14.80
N SER A 269 -5.01 -2.54 -13.47
CA SER A 269 -5.78 -3.56 -12.74
C SER A 269 -7.26 -3.50 -13.11
N ALA A 270 -7.85 -2.30 -13.21
CA ALA A 270 -9.24 -2.12 -13.63
C ALA A 270 -9.50 -2.69 -15.03
N ARG A 271 -8.63 -2.38 -16.00
CA ARG A 271 -8.72 -2.89 -17.38
C ARG A 271 -8.64 -4.41 -17.44
N LYS A 272 -7.75 -5.03 -16.65
CA LYS A 272 -7.63 -6.49 -16.58
C LYS A 272 -8.92 -7.14 -16.07
N ILE A 273 -9.50 -6.59 -15.00
CA ILE A 273 -10.76 -7.10 -14.45
C ILE A 273 -11.93 -6.84 -15.39
N GLU A 274 -11.95 -5.72 -16.10
CA GLU A 274 -12.95 -5.44 -17.13
C GLU A 274 -12.88 -6.45 -18.28
N GLN A 275 -11.67 -6.75 -18.78
CA GLN A 275 -11.47 -7.78 -19.79
C GLN A 275 -11.90 -9.16 -19.30
N LEU A 276 -11.62 -9.48 -18.04
CA LEU A 276 -12.07 -10.71 -17.39
C LEU A 276 -13.60 -10.80 -17.38
N LEU A 277 -14.29 -9.75 -16.93
CA LEU A 277 -15.75 -9.70 -16.86
C LEU A 277 -16.39 -9.78 -18.25
N TYR A 278 -15.85 -9.02 -19.21
CA TYR A 278 -16.29 -9.06 -20.61
C TYR A 278 -16.22 -10.49 -21.16
N SER A 279 -15.09 -11.16 -20.96
CA SER A 279 -14.87 -12.52 -21.42
C SER A 279 -15.84 -13.52 -20.79
N ILE A 280 -16.22 -13.31 -19.52
CA ILE A 280 -17.25 -14.12 -18.86
C ILE A 280 -18.62 -13.91 -19.50
N LYS A 281 -19.03 -12.65 -19.68
CA LYS A 281 -20.35 -12.29 -20.21
C LYS A 281 -20.56 -12.73 -21.66
N VAL A 282 -19.53 -12.63 -22.50
CA VAL A 282 -19.58 -13.14 -23.88
C VAL A 282 -19.81 -14.64 -23.89
N ARG A 283 -19.05 -15.40 -23.11
CA ARG A 283 -19.18 -16.87 -23.05
C ARG A 283 -20.50 -17.32 -22.45
N GLU A 284 -21.01 -16.62 -21.43
CA GLU A 284 -22.35 -16.88 -20.90
C GLU A 284 -23.44 -16.79 -21.97
N ARG A 285 -23.31 -15.84 -22.91
CA ARG A 285 -24.23 -15.66 -24.04
C ARG A 285 -24.05 -16.71 -25.14
N GLU A 286 -22.81 -17.04 -25.50
CA GLU A 286 -22.49 -18.05 -26.52
C GLU A 286 -23.05 -19.44 -26.16
N TYR A 287 -23.05 -19.77 -24.86
CA TYR A 287 -23.44 -21.09 -24.36
C TYR A 287 -24.75 -21.08 -23.55
N ALA A 288 -25.60 -20.07 -23.73
CA ALA A 288 -26.87 -19.93 -23.00
C ALA A 288 -27.86 -21.11 -23.22
N GLY A 289 -27.59 -22.00 -24.18
CA GLY A 289 -28.35 -23.24 -24.44
C GLY A 289 -27.55 -24.54 -24.33
N GLY A 290 -26.31 -24.52 -23.81
CA GLY A 290 -25.44 -25.70 -23.68
C GLY A 290 -25.38 -26.28 -22.25
N ASP A 291 -24.67 -27.41 -22.08
CA ASP A 291 -24.40 -28.01 -20.76
C ASP A 291 -23.63 -27.05 -19.85
N ALA A 292 -24.18 -26.79 -18.66
CA ALA A 292 -23.63 -25.88 -17.66
C ALA A 292 -22.24 -26.33 -17.16
N GLY A 293 -21.96 -27.64 -17.16
CA GLY A 293 -20.66 -28.20 -16.80
C GLY A 293 -19.58 -27.84 -17.82
N ALA A 294 -19.84 -28.09 -19.11
CA ALA A 294 -18.95 -27.70 -20.21
C ALA A 294 -18.71 -26.18 -20.26
N ARG A 295 -19.74 -25.37 -20.01
CA ARG A 295 -19.64 -23.91 -19.92
C ARG A 295 -18.64 -23.46 -18.84
N ASN A 296 -18.76 -24.00 -17.62
CA ASN A 296 -17.91 -23.63 -16.50
C ASN A 296 -16.45 -24.07 -16.70
N GLU A 297 -16.22 -25.24 -17.29
CA GLU A 297 -14.87 -25.75 -17.59
C GLU A 297 -14.20 -24.95 -18.73
N MET A 298 -14.94 -24.57 -19.77
CA MET A 298 -14.41 -23.72 -20.85
C MET A 298 -14.14 -22.29 -20.39
N LEU A 299 -15.02 -21.74 -19.55
CA LEU A 299 -14.81 -20.46 -18.86
C LEU A 299 -13.50 -20.52 -18.06
N ARG A 300 -13.30 -21.57 -17.26
CA ARG A 300 -12.08 -21.78 -16.47
C ARG A 300 -10.83 -21.83 -17.36
N ARG A 301 -10.83 -22.61 -18.44
CA ARG A 301 -9.66 -22.74 -19.36
C ARG A 301 -9.27 -21.44 -20.04
N ALA A 302 -10.26 -20.71 -20.56
CA ALA A 302 -10.00 -19.47 -21.28
C ALA A 302 -9.60 -18.31 -20.35
N LEU A 303 -9.94 -18.41 -19.06
CA LEU A 303 -9.53 -17.45 -18.05
C LEU A 303 -8.14 -17.79 -17.48
N LEU A 304 -7.77 -19.07 -17.41
CA LEU A 304 -6.40 -19.49 -17.17
C LEU A 304 -5.45 -19.03 -18.30
N SER A 305 -5.89 -19.03 -19.56
CA SER A 305 -5.07 -18.52 -20.67
C SER A 305 -4.96 -16.99 -20.68
N ALA A 306 -5.97 -16.28 -20.19
CA ALA A 306 -5.93 -14.82 -20.02
C ALA A 306 -5.15 -14.38 -18.76
N ALA A 307 -5.04 -15.26 -17.76
CA ALA A 307 -4.34 -15.02 -16.50
C ALA A 307 -2.83 -15.32 -16.54
N VAL A 308 -2.29 -15.88 -17.64
CA VAL A 308 -0.83 -16.03 -17.81
C VAL A 308 -0.21 -14.63 -17.92
N PRO A 309 0.63 -14.20 -16.95
CA PRO A 309 1.35 -12.95 -17.11
C PRO A 309 2.42 -13.13 -18.18
N SER A 310 2.47 -12.20 -19.13
CA SER A 310 3.70 -11.95 -19.88
C SER A 310 4.80 -11.65 -18.86
N SER A 311 5.70 -12.61 -18.65
CA SER A 311 6.89 -12.46 -17.82
C SER A 311 7.92 -11.61 -18.56
N ALA A 312 7.60 -10.33 -18.76
CA ALA A 312 8.60 -9.31 -19.06
C ALA A 312 8.54 -8.33 -17.90
N ALA A 313 9.38 -8.60 -16.91
CA ALA A 313 9.62 -7.71 -15.78
C ALA A 313 9.99 -6.33 -16.32
N ALA A 314 9.15 -5.33 -16.04
CA ALA A 314 9.62 -3.95 -16.03
C ALA A 314 10.57 -3.84 -14.81
N PRO A 315 11.80 -3.33 -14.98
CA PRO A 315 12.71 -3.18 -13.86
C PRO A 315 12.10 -2.19 -12.86
N SER A 316 11.98 -2.64 -11.61
CA SER A 316 11.66 -1.78 -10.48
C SER A 316 12.74 -0.69 -10.39
N ALA A 317 12.33 0.57 -10.41
CA ALA A 317 13.18 1.74 -10.20
C ALA A 317 13.57 1.85 -8.71
N ALA A 318 14.25 0.83 -8.20
CA ALA A 318 14.78 0.74 -6.84
C ALA A 318 16.19 0.14 -6.92
N ASP A 319 17.12 0.87 -7.53
CA ASP A 319 18.57 0.58 -7.43
C ASP A 319 19.45 1.79 -7.80
N ASP A 320 19.04 3.02 -7.43
CA ASP A 320 19.91 4.21 -7.54
C ASP A 320 19.84 5.10 -6.30
N ALA A 321 20.16 4.51 -5.14
CA ALA A 321 20.45 5.25 -3.93
C ALA A 321 21.48 4.48 -3.09
N GLY A 322 22.74 4.48 -3.52
CA GLY A 322 23.78 3.82 -2.75
C GLY A 322 25.17 3.72 -3.37
N ARG A 323 25.77 4.82 -3.83
CA ARG A 323 27.24 4.84 -3.97
C ARG A 323 27.87 6.24 -3.87
N VAL A 324 28.22 6.62 -2.65
CA VAL A 324 29.22 7.68 -2.38
C VAL A 324 30.55 7.02 -2.02
N GLY A 325 31.62 7.45 -2.70
CA GLY A 325 32.97 7.55 -2.12
C GLY A 325 33.87 6.31 -2.16
N GLY A 326 34.70 6.21 -3.20
CA GLY A 326 35.87 5.33 -3.22
C GLY A 326 36.91 5.88 -4.18
N GLY A 327 37.75 6.79 -3.68
CA GLY A 327 38.82 7.40 -4.46
C GLY A 327 39.84 6.37 -4.93
N ASN A 328 40.34 6.51 -6.16
CA ASN A 328 41.65 5.99 -6.45
C ASN A 328 42.41 6.83 -7.49
N LYS A 329 43.70 6.93 -7.21
CA LYS A 329 44.69 7.87 -7.74
C LYS A 329 44.95 7.66 -9.23
N ARG A 330 45.05 8.76 -9.98
CA ARG A 330 45.70 8.78 -11.31
C ARG A 330 47.23 8.79 -11.14
N PRO A 331 48.00 7.94 -11.83
CA PRO A 331 49.41 8.20 -12.04
C PRO A 331 49.61 9.04 -13.30
N ARG A 332 50.48 10.05 -13.18
CA ARG A 332 51.09 10.79 -14.30
C ARG A 332 52.23 9.98 -14.89
N GLN A 333 52.24 9.81 -16.21
CA GLN A 333 53.42 9.64 -17.08
C GLN A 333 53.03 10.34 -18.40
N GLY A 334 53.79 11.23 -19.05
CA GLY A 334 55.24 11.38 -19.09
C GLY A 334 55.79 10.63 -20.31
N GLY A 335 55.83 11.26 -21.49
CA GLY A 335 56.37 10.64 -22.70
C GLY A 335 56.41 11.60 -23.89
N HIS A 336 57.58 11.72 -24.51
CA HIS A 336 58.05 12.80 -25.37
C HIS A 336 58.22 12.33 -26.83
N SER A 337 58.17 13.28 -27.77
CA SER A 337 58.83 13.30 -29.10
C SER A 337 58.29 12.47 -30.28
N GLY A 338 58.25 13.12 -31.45
CA GLY A 338 58.18 12.47 -32.77
C GLY A 338 57.73 13.39 -33.92
N ARG A 339 58.67 14.14 -34.52
CA ARG A 339 58.52 14.92 -35.78
C ARG A 339 58.37 14.02 -37.02
N ARG A 340 57.68 14.52 -38.06
CA ARG A 340 58.03 14.57 -39.53
C ARG A 340 56.77 14.98 -40.31
N ASP A 341 56.75 16.16 -40.92
CA ASP A 341 57.17 16.51 -42.30
C ASP A 341 56.27 15.96 -43.41
N GLY A 342 55.75 16.87 -44.26
CA GLY A 342 55.58 16.64 -45.69
C GLY A 342 54.25 17.03 -46.34
N GLY A 343 54.29 18.10 -47.17
CA GLY A 343 53.46 18.33 -48.37
C GLY A 343 51.97 18.59 -48.16
N GLY A 344 51.36 19.71 -48.56
CA GLY A 344 51.52 20.40 -49.84
C GLY A 344 50.46 19.87 -50.82
N GLU A 345 49.34 20.59 -50.97
CA GLU A 345 48.67 20.85 -52.25
C GLU A 345 47.38 21.68 -52.04
N ASP A 346 47.37 22.86 -52.66
CA ASP A 346 46.22 23.70 -52.92
C ASP A 346 45.33 23.04 -53.98
N VAL A 347 44.01 22.97 -53.76
CA VAL A 347 43.02 23.13 -54.85
C VAL A 347 41.77 23.84 -54.32
N HIS A 348 41.58 25.05 -54.81
CA HIS A 348 40.32 25.79 -54.85
C HIS A 348 39.19 24.98 -55.49
N THR A 349 37.96 25.09 -54.96
CA THR A 349 36.82 25.65 -55.72
C THR A 349 35.62 25.89 -54.81
N ASN A 350 35.16 27.14 -54.82
CA ASN A 350 33.79 27.54 -54.50
C ASN A 350 32.78 26.73 -55.31
N PHE A 351 31.58 26.49 -54.77
CA PHE A 351 30.35 26.88 -55.46
C PHE A 351 29.17 26.97 -54.47
N ASP A 352 28.39 28.03 -54.67
CA ASP A 352 27.23 28.48 -53.90
C ASP A 352 26.00 27.55 -54.00
N SER A 353 25.15 27.72 -53.00
CA SER A 353 23.67 27.76 -52.97
C SER A 353 22.85 27.18 -54.13
N ASP A 354 21.90 26.32 -53.78
CA ASP A 354 20.46 26.65 -53.78
C ASP A 354 19.71 25.86 -52.68
#